data_AF-A0A928IM20-F1
#
_entry.id   AF-A0A928IM20-F1
#
_cell.length_a   1.000
_cell.length_b   1.000
_cell.length_c   1.000
_cell.angle_alpha   90.00
_cell.angle_beta   90.00
_cell.angle_gamma   90.00
#
_symmetry.space_group_name_H-M   'P 1'
#
loop_
_entity.id
_entity.type
_entity.pdbx_description
1 polymer ?
#
loop_
_entity_poly.entity_id
_entity_poly.type
_entity_poly.pdbx_seq_one_letter_code
_entity_poly.pdbx_strand_id
1 'polypeptide(L)'
;MINNIKNFIKKNTFLCILELVTFTSILTTGIIFHQEFWKMLPLFISLVVMLLQAKVNRYAYLLGGLNSILYAVAYFSMGIRESALSALLMSFPLQIITFILWQRKTTKNVTKLRKLNVWAIMGISAAFILAFVAMFFWFPHDETASTFTVVMDTSTTLLGFVTTMLTLLRFREYIITQIAALPLSLSMHVMIMVGGNMANITYVIYTAYCAVCLAMAAVRIAKQTRKTRTENNTEQIKV
;
A
#
# COMPACT_ATOMS: atom_id res chain seq x y z
N MET A 1 19.07 -23.59 4.01
CA MET A 1 18.51 -22.34 3.41
C MET A 1 17.86 -22.60 2.05
N ILE A 2 18.54 -23.28 1.12
CA ILE A 2 18.06 -23.56 -0.26
C ILE A 2 16.75 -24.36 -0.32
N ASN A 3 16.56 -25.37 0.54
CA ASN A 3 15.30 -26.14 0.59
C ASN A 3 14.08 -25.32 1.06
N ASN A 4 14.28 -24.31 1.92
CA ASN A 4 13.20 -23.41 2.32
C ASN A 4 12.81 -22.45 1.19
N ILE A 5 13.77 -22.03 0.37
CA ILE A 5 13.53 -21.18 -0.80
C ILE A 5 12.77 -21.96 -1.88
N LYS A 6 13.18 -23.20 -2.19
CA LYS A 6 12.45 -24.06 -3.15
C LYS A 6 11.00 -24.32 -2.73
N ASN A 7 10.77 -24.64 -1.45
CA ASN A 7 9.41 -24.86 -0.93
C ASN A 7 8.56 -23.58 -0.91
N PHE A 8 9.20 -22.42 -0.67
CA PHE A 8 8.53 -21.12 -0.75
C PHE A 8 8.11 -20.76 -2.17
N ILE A 9 8.97 -21.00 -3.16
CA ILE A 9 8.68 -20.79 -4.59
C ILE A 9 7.55 -21.71 -5.01
N LYS A 10 7.64 -23.02 -4.75
CA LYS A 10 6.63 -24.01 -5.20
C LYS A 10 5.21 -23.73 -4.67
N LYS A 11 5.09 -23.14 -3.48
CA LYS A 11 3.80 -22.78 -2.87
C LYS A 11 3.26 -21.43 -3.33
N ASN A 12 4.12 -20.56 -3.88
CA ASN A 12 3.77 -19.21 -4.32
C ASN A 12 4.17 -18.95 -5.78
N THR A 13 4.27 -20.00 -6.60
CA THR A 13 4.82 -19.93 -7.96
C THR A 13 4.14 -18.85 -8.79
N PHE A 14 2.80 -18.79 -8.73
CA PHE A 14 2.01 -17.76 -9.42
C PHE A 14 2.43 -16.34 -9.03
N LEU A 15 2.59 -16.07 -7.75
CA LEU A 15 2.96 -14.74 -7.24
C LEU A 15 4.37 -14.34 -7.66
N CYS A 16 5.33 -15.27 -7.62
CA CYS A 16 6.70 -15.01 -8.04
C CYS A 16 6.80 -14.80 -9.55
N ILE A 17 6.02 -15.54 -10.36
CA ILE A 17 5.94 -15.31 -11.80
C ILE A 17 5.33 -13.95 -12.09
N LEU A 18 4.23 -13.60 -11.41
CA LEU A 18 3.58 -12.32 -11.57
C LEU A 18 4.53 -11.16 -11.23
N GLU A 19 5.22 -11.24 -10.10
CA GLU A 19 6.23 -10.25 -9.69
C GLU A 19 7.36 -10.12 -10.71
N LEU A 20 7.88 -11.25 -11.24
CA LEU A 20 8.92 -11.24 -12.27
C LEU A 20 8.43 -10.55 -13.56
N VAL A 21 7.23 -10.91 -14.02
CA VAL A 21 6.62 -10.30 -15.22
C VAL A 21 6.42 -8.80 -15.02
N THR A 22 5.89 -8.39 -13.86
CA THR A 22 5.71 -6.97 -13.53
C THR A 22 7.05 -6.23 -13.47
N PHE A 23 8.07 -6.82 -12.86
CA PHE A 23 9.43 -6.25 -12.81
C PHE A 23 10.00 -6.05 -14.21
N THR A 24 9.92 -7.06 -15.08
CA THR A 24 10.41 -6.95 -16.47
C THR A 24 9.63 -5.93 -17.28
N SER A 25 8.31 -5.83 -17.08
CA SER A 25 7.48 -4.84 -17.77
C SER A 25 7.80 -3.42 -17.33
N ILE A 26 7.96 -3.17 -16.02
CA ILE A 26 8.38 -1.86 -15.48
C ILE A 26 9.76 -1.48 -16.01
N LEU A 27 10.72 -2.41 -16.00
CA LEU A 27 12.07 -2.14 -16.50
C LEU A 27 12.06 -1.82 -18.00
N THR A 28 11.37 -2.62 -18.81
CA THR A 28 11.30 -2.44 -20.26
C THR A 28 10.62 -1.13 -20.63
N THR A 29 9.46 -0.84 -20.02
CA THR A 29 8.74 0.41 -20.28
C THR A 29 9.48 1.63 -19.75
N GLY A 30 10.13 1.53 -18.59
CA GLY A 30 10.97 2.59 -18.05
C GLY A 30 12.15 2.94 -18.95
N ILE A 31 12.78 1.94 -19.59
CA ILE A 31 13.85 2.16 -20.58
C ILE A 31 13.28 2.83 -21.84
N ILE A 32 12.16 2.33 -22.38
CA ILE A 32 11.54 2.87 -23.61
C ILE A 32 11.12 4.34 -23.45
N PHE A 33 10.56 4.70 -22.29
CA PHE A 33 10.08 6.05 -22.02
C PHE A 33 11.09 6.92 -21.26
N HIS A 34 12.36 6.50 -21.20
CA HIS A 34 13.46 7.24 -20.58
C HIS A 34 13.17 7.71 -19.14
N GLN A 35 12.51 6.87 -18.34
CA GLN A 35 12.26 7.17 -16.94
C GLN A 35 13.57 7.12 -16.15
N GLU A 36 13.81 8.14 -15.33
CA GLU A 36 14.97 8.18 -14.45
C GLU A 36 15.01 6.96 -13.52
N PHE A 37 16.17 6.31 -13.44
CA PHE A 37 16.36 5.11 -12.61
C PHE A 37 15.98 5.33 -11.15
N TRP A 38 16.25 6.53 -10.60
CA TRP A 38 15.91 6.91 -9.24
C TRP A 38 14.40 6.90 -8.97
N LYS A 39 13.56 7.13 -9.97
CA LYS A 39 12.10 7.04 -9.86
C LYS A 39 11.60 5.59 -9.91
N MET A 40 12.33 4.70 -10.58
CA MET A 40 11.99 3.28 -10.70
C MET A 40 12.44 2.44 -9.50
N LEU A 41 13.50 2.85 -8.81
CA LEU A 41 14.05 2.09 -7.69
C LEU A 41 13.03 1.86 -6.54
N PRO A 42 12.25 2.87 -6.11
CA PRO A 42 11.20 2.66 -5.12
C PRO A 42 10.08 1.74 -5.60
N LEU A 43 9.76 1.75 -6.90
CA LEU A 43 8.76 0.86 -7.51
C LEU A 43 9.17 -0.61 -7.37
N PHE A 44 10.45 -0.94 -7.60
CA PHE A 44 10.94 -2.32 -7.45
C PHE A 44 10.84 -2.84 -6.02
N ILE A 45 11.16 -2.01 -5.03
CA ILE A 45 11.02 -2.39 -3.62
C ILE A 45 9.55 -2.53 -3.25
N SER A 46 8.70 -1.64 -3.77
CA SER A 46 7.25 -1.71 -3.61
C SER A 46 6.66 -3.04 -4.12
N LEU A 47 7.22 -3.66 -5.17
CA LEU A 47 6.79 -5.01 -5.63
C LEU A 47 6.94 -6.06 -4.53
N VAL A 48 8.11 -6.08 -3.88
CA VAL A 48 8.43 -7.01 -2.78
C VAL A 48 7.58 -6.70 -1.55
N VAL A 49 7.40 -5.41 -1.23
CA VAL A 49 6.53 -4.98 -0.12
C VAL A 49 5.10 -5.49 -0.34
N MET A 50 4.55 -5.29 -1.54
CA MET A 50 3.19 -5.73 -1.86
C MET A 50 3.05 -7.26 -1.88
N LEU A 51 4.08 -7.99 -2.33
CA LEU A 51 4.12 -9.44 -2.21
C LEU A 51 4.01 -9.88 -0.73
N LEU A 52 4.74 -9.21 0.17
CA LEU A 52 4.70 -9.51 1.60
C LEU A 52 3.38 -9.09 2.23
N GLN A 53 2.79 -7.97 1.82
CA GLN A 53 1.45 -7.55 2.24
C GLN A 53 0.36 -8.54 1.79
N ALA A 54 0.47 -9.08 0.57
CA ALA A 54 -0.41 -10.15 0.07
C ALA A 54 -0.37 -11.39 0.97
N LYS A 55 0.70 -11.57 1.74
CA LYS A 55 0.87 -12.66 2.71
C LYS A 55 0.55 -12.24 4.16
N VAL A 56 0.14 -10.99 4.39
CA VAL A 56 -0.08 -10.40 5.72
C VAL A 56 1.19 -10.52 6.59
N ASN A 57 2.36 -10.33 5.97
CA ASN A 57 3.65 -10.50 6.61
C ASN A 57 4.17 -9.16 7.16
N ARG A 58 4.61 -9.16 8.43
CA ARG A 58 5.15 -7.97 9.11
C ARG A 58 6.35 -7.33 8.41
N TYR A 59 7.19 -8.13 7.74
CA TYR A 59 8.39 -7.62 7.07
C TYR A 59 8.06 -6.65 5.92
N ALA A 60 6.81 -6.61 5.45
CA ALA A 60 6.33 -5.60 4.52
C ALA A 60 6.56 -4.18 5.04
N TYR A 61 6.35 -3.93 6.34
CA TYR A 61 6.51 -2.59 6.92
C TYR A 61 7.97 -2.22 7.19
N LEU A 62 8.83 -3.21 7.45
CA LEU A 62 10.27 -2.96 7.56
C LEU A 62 10.83 -2.52 6.20
N LEU A 63 10.51 -3.27 5.14
CA LEU A 63 10.93 -2.93 3.79
C LEU A 63 10.26 -1.66 3.28
N GLY A 64 8.99 -1.42 3.59
CA GLY A 64 8.32 -0.19 3.20
C GLY A 64 8.85 1.04 3.95
N GLY A 65 9.32 0.88 5.20
CA GLY A 65 10.08 1.92 5.91
C GLY A 65 11.34 2.27 5.13
N LEU A 66 12.18 1.29 4.81
CA LEU A 66 13.37 1.50 3.98
C LEU A 66 13.02 2.12 2.62
N ASN A 67 11.88 1.72 2.02
CA ASN A 67 11.39 2.30 0.78
C ASN A 67 11.04 3.78 0.91
N SER A 68 10.53 4.21 2.07
CA SER A 68 10.20 5.63 2.34
C SER A 68 11.46 6.51 2.32
N ILE A 69 12.61 5.97 2.76
CA ILE A 69 13.90 6.67 2.65
C ILE A 69 14.29 6.85 1.18
N LEU A 70 14.08 5.84 0.35
CA LEU A 70 14.40 5.90 -1.08
C LEU A 70 13.49 6.87 -1.83
N TYR A 71 12.18 6.89 -1.50
CA TYR A 71 11.27 7.92 -1.98
C TYR A 71 11.76 9.32 -1.57
N ALA A 72 12.22 9.50 -0.33
CA ALA A 72 12.74 10.79 0.11
C ALA A 72 13.97 11.24 -0.67
N VAL A 73 14.92 10.33 -0.94
CA VAL A 73 16.10 10.62 -1.78
C VAL A 73 15.67 11.03 -3.19
N ALA A 74 14.72 10.30 -3.79
CA ALA A 74 14.18 10.64 -5.11
C ALA A 74 13.48 12.02 -5.11
N TYR A 75 12.71 12.34 -4.07
CA TYR A 75 12.06 13.64 -3.95
C TYR A 75 13.07 14.78 -3.74
N PHE A 76 14.15 14.55 -2.99
CA PHE A 76 15.23 15.52 -2.85
C PHE A 76 15.93 15.79 -4.19
N SER A 77 16.20 14.76 -5.00
CA SER A 77 16.79 14.97 -6.33
C SER A 77 15.88 15.73 -7.29
N MET A 78 14.56 15.69 -7.07
CA MET A 78 13.57 16.46 -7.83
C MET A 78 13.31 17.87 -7.27
N GLY A 79 13.97 18.26 -6.17
CA GLY A 79 13.73 19.54 -5.50
C GLY A 79 12.43 19.61 -4.67
N ILE A 80 11.67 18.52 -4.59
CA ILE A 80 10.37 18.46 -3.88
C ILE A 80 10.62 18.14 -2.40
N ARG A 81 11.09 19.15 -1.66
CA ARG A 81 11.52 18.99 -0.26
C ARG A 81 10.38 18.60 0.69
N GLU A 82 9.16 19.04 0.42
CA GLU A 82 8.00 18.76 1.28
C GLU A 82 7.64 17.27 1.27
N SER A 83 7.51 16.66 0.09
CA SER A 83 7.26 15.22 -0.07
C SER A 83 8.45 14.39 0.43
N ALA A 84 9.68 14.89 0.29
CA ALA A 84 10.85 14.23 0.86
C ALA A 84 10.80 14.19 2.39
N LEU A 85 10.46 15.32 3.02
CA LEU A 85 10.40 15.45 4.46
C LEU A 85 9.24 14.64 5.05
N SER A 86 8.08 14.64 4.39
CA SER A 86 6.94 13.82 4.83
C SER A 86 7.25 12.32 4.75
N ALA A 87 7.94 11.86 3.70
CA ALA A 87 8.37 10.48 3.56
C ALA A 87 9.34 10.05 4.71
N LEU A 88 10.25 10.94 5.12
CA LEU A 88 11.20 10.65 6.21
C LEU A 88 10.61 10.81 7.61
N LEU A 89 9.85 11.88 7.86
CA LEU A 89 9.38 12.21 9.20
C LEU A 89 8.02 11.61 9.55
N MET A 90 7.22 11.25 8.56
CA MET A 90 5.93 10.59 8.78
C MET A 90 5.96 9.14 8.32
N SER A 91 6.20 8.89 7.03
CA SER A 91 6.03 7.54 6.46
C SER A 91 7.03 6.53 7.05
N PHE A 92 8.32 6.88 7.13
CA PHE A 92 9.33 6.00 7.72
C PHE A 92 9.01 5.61 9.17
N PRO A 93 8.86 6.53 10.15
CA PRO A 93 8.64 6.15 11.53
C PRO A 93 7.33 5.41 11.72
N LEU A 94 6.25 5.78 11.02
CA LEU A 94 4.98 5.05 11.12
C LEU A 94 5.11 3.59 10.67
N GLN A 95 5.87 3.32 9.62
CA GLN A 95 6.11 1.96 9.16
C GLN A 95 6.98 1.15 10.14
N ILE A 96 8.00 1.77 10.74
CA ILE A 96 8.82 1.13 11.77
C ILE A 96 7.99 0.84 13.03
N ILE A 97 7.17 1.78 13.50
CA ILE A 97 6.26 1.58 14.63
C ILE A 97 5.30 0.43 14.33
N THR A 98 4.74 0.38 13.11
CA THR A 98 3.85 -0.70 12.67
C THR A 98 4.54 -2.05 12.75
N PHE A 99 5.79 -2.16 12.26
CA PHE A 99 6.58 -3.37 12.35
C PHE A 99 6.76 -3.85 13.80
N ILE A 100 7.15 -2.93 14.71
CA ILE A 100 7.39 -3.23 16.13
C ILE A 100 6.09 -3.69 16.81
N LEU A 101 4.97 -2.99 16.59
CA LEU A 101 3.68 -3.35 17.17
C LEU A 101 3.18 -4.71 16.67
N TRP A 102 3.39 -5.00 15.39
CA TRP A 102 3.00 -6.29 14.81
C TRP A 102 3.89 -7.42 15.32
N GLN A 103 5.20 -7.20 15.53
CA GLN A 103 6.11 -8.20 16.06
C GLN A 103 5.63 -8.77 17.39
N ARG A 104 5.16 -7.92 18.31
CA ARG A 104 4.71 -8.30 19.67
C ARG A 104 3.45 -9.16 19.72
N LYS A 105 2.70 -9.29 18.61
CA LYS A 105 1.38 -9.94 18.58
C LYS A 105 1.24 -10.98 17.46
N THR A 106 2.34 -11.65 17.10
CA THR A 106 2.37 -12.63 16.01
C THR A 106 2.27 -14.08 16.50
N THR A 107 1.61 -14.93 15.72
CA THR A 107 1.72 -16.39 15.82
C THR A 107 2.23 -16.92 14.48
N LYS A 108 3.43 -17.51 14.45
CA LYS A 108 4.07 -18.14 13.27
C LYS A 108 4.14 -17.27 11.99
N ASN A 109 4.35 -15.95 12.10
CA ASN A 109 4.49 -14.95 11.02
C ASN A 109 3.19 -14.35 10.43
N VAL A 110 2.03 -14.66 11.02
CA VAL A 110 0.75 -14.05 10.66
C VAL A 110 0.23 -13.22 11.84
N THR A 111 -0.18 -11.99 11.58
CA THR A 111 -0.70 -11.08 12.62
C THR A 111 -2.20 -11.27 12.80
N LYS A 112 -2.64 -11.42 14.05
CA LYS A 112 -4.08 -11.42 14.37
C LYS A 112 -4.66 -10.02 14.18
N LEU A 113 -5.59 -9.89 13.24
CA LEU A 113 -6.29 -8.64 12.93
C LEU A 113 -7.55 -8.50 13.80
N ARG A 114 -7.89 -7.25 14.13
CA ARG A 114 -9.10 -6.85 14.86
C ARG A 114 -10.17 -6.38 13.88
N LYS A 115 -11.43 -6.45 14.31
CA LYS A 115 -12.57 -5.86 13.60
C LYS A 115 -12.90 -4.50 14.21
N LEU A 116 -13.15 -3.50 13.38
CA LEU A 116 -13.65 -2.20 13.83
C LEU A 116 -15.14 -2.28 14.23
N ASN A 117 -15.55 -1.45 15.20
CA ASN A 117 -16.97 -1.25 15.50
C ASN A 117 -17.62 -0.37 14.43
N VAL A 118 -18.90 -0.58 14.10
CA VAL A 118 -19.62 0.18 13.07
C VAL A 118 -19.62 1.68 13.38
N TRP A 119 -19.79 2.05 14.65
CA TRP A 119 -19.70 3.45 15.10
C TRP A 119 -18.33 4.08 14.84
N ALA A 120 -17.26 3.32 15.02
CA ALA A 120 -15.91 3.79 14.72
C ALA A 120 -15.71 3.93 13.21
N ILE A 121 -16.37 3.10 12.38
CA ILE A 121 -16.33 3.23 10.92
C ILE A 121 -17.02 4.55 10.53
N MET A 122 -18.21 4.81 11.07
CA MET A 122 -18.92 6.07 10.83
C MET A 122 -18.11 7.29 11.26
N GLY A 123 -17.46 7.23 12.44
CA GLY A 123 -16.60 8.30 12.92
C GLY A 123 -15.40 8.56 12.01
N ILE A 124 -14.72 7.50 11.53
CA ILE A 124 -13.61 7.63 10.57
C ILE A 124 -14.10 8.20 9.23
N SER A 125 -15.25 7.76 8.73
CA SER A 125 -15.83 8.29 7.49
C SER A 125 -16.20 9.77 7.61
N ALA A 126 -16.78 10.19 8.73
CA ALA A 126 -17.09 11.60 8.99
C ALA A 126 -15.82 12.44 9.08
N ALA A 127 -14.81 11.97 9.82
CA ALA A 127 -13.50 12.62 9.91
C ALA A 127 -12.80 12.71 8.54
N PHE A 128 -12.94 11.69 7.70
CA PHE A 128 -12.40 11.69 6.34
C PHE A 128 -13.04 12.80 5.49
N ILE A 129 -14.37 12.95 5.53
CA ILE A 129 -15.07 14.01 4.78
C ILE A 129 -14.63 15.39 5.26
N LEU A 130 -14.53 15.60 6.58
CA LEU A 130 -14.07 16.87 7.14
C LEU A 130 -12.63 17.18 6.72
N ALA A 131 -11.73 16.19 6.81
CA ALA A 131 -10.34 16.33 6.38
C ALA A 131 -10.22 16.59 4.88
N PHE A 132 -11.07 15.96 4.07
CA PHE A 132 -11.13 16.17 2.62
C PHE A 132 -11.51 17.61 2.28
N VAL A 133 -12.59 18.11 2.88
CA VAL A 133 -13.02 19.51 2.68
C VAL A 133 -11.92 20.46 3.16
N ALA A 134 -11.33 20.22 4.33
CA ALA A 134 -10.25 21.04 4.84
C ALA A 134 -9.03 21.06 3.88
N MET A 135 -8.56 19.90 3.41
CA MET A 135 -7.43 19.83 2.48
C MET A 135 -7.75 20.47 1.13
N PHE A 136 -8.95 20.25 0.61
CA PHE A 136 -9.36 20.78 -0.68
C PHE A 136 -9.40 22.31 -0.70
N PHE A 137 -9.77 22.97 0.40
CA PHE A 137 -9.84 24.43 0.46
C PHE A 137 -8.59 25.11 1.02
N TRP A 138 -7.79 24.42 1.84
CA TRP A 138 -6.67 25.05 2.56
C TRP A 138 -5.36 25.02 1.79
N PHE A 139 -5.11 23.98 0.98
CA PHE A 139 -3.86 23.89 0.22
C PHE A 139 -3.95 24.70 -1.08
N PRO A 140 -2.95 25.55 -1.38
CA PRO A 140 -2.88 26.23 -2.65
C PRO A 140 -2.72 25.19 -3.76
N HIS A 141 -3.65 25.18 -4.71
CA HIS A 141 -3.59 24.32 -5.88
C HIS A 141 -2.86 25.02 -7.00
N ASP A 142 -2.04 24.28 -7.73
CA ASP A 142 -1.39 24.77 -8.95
C ASP A 142 -2.50 25.08 -9.98
N GLU A 143 -2.54 26.32 -10.50
CA GLU A 143 -3.61 26.77 -11.41
C GLU A 143 -3.65 25.97 -12.73
N THR A 144 -2.58 25.24 -13.02
CA THR A 144 -2.45 24.39 -14.22
C THR A 144 -2.99 22.97 -14.01
N ALA A 145 -3.26 22.55 -12.78
CA ALA A 145 -3.77 21.22 -12.48
C ALA A 145 -5.30 21.16 -12.68
N SER A 146 -5.77 20.14 -13.39
CA SER A 146 -7.22 19.93 -13.52
C SER A 146 -7.85 19.62 -12.17
N THR A 147 -9.04 20.17 -11.91
CA THR A 147 -9.79 19.92 -10.66
C THR A 147 -9.96 18.42 -10.37
N PHE A 148 -10.10 17.61 -11.42
CA PHE A 148 -10.16 16.16 -11.30
C PHE A 148 -8.88 15.57 -10.68
N THR A 149 -7.70 15.98 -11.16
CA THR A 149 -6.41 15.47 -10.67
C THR A 149 -6.21 15.85 -9.20
N VAL A 150 -6.58 17.09 -8.84
CA VAL A 150 -6.54 17.59 -7.45
C VAL A 150 -7.45 16.76 -6.52
N VAL A 151 -8.69 16.48 -6.95
CA VAL A 151 -9.64 15.66 -6.18
C VAL A 151 -9.11 14.24 -6.00
N MET A 152 -8.54 13.64 -7.04
CA MET A 152 -7.96 12.29 -6.98
C MET A 152 -6.74 12.24 -6.05
N ASP A 153 -5.84 13.22 -6.14
CA ASP A 153 -4.63 13.29 -5.31
C ASP A 153 -4.97 13.48 -3.83
N THR A 154 -5.91 14.39 -3.53
CA THR A 154 -6.40 14.62 -2.16
C THR A 154 -7.07 13.35 -1.59
N SER A 155 -7.91 12.69 -2.40
CA SER A 155 -8.61 11.46 -1.98
C SER A 155 -7.65 10.31 -1.73
N THR A 156 -6.69 10.09 -2.63
CA THR A 156 -5.69 9.02 -2.50
C THR A 156 -4.77 9.25 -1.31
N THR A 157 -4.36 10.49 -1.06
CA THR A 157 -3.55 10.88 0.11
C THR A 157 -4.28 10.59 1.42
N LEU A 158 -5.54 11.05 1.55
CA LEU A 158 -6.33 10.80 2.76
C LEU A 158 -6.63 9.32 2.97
N LEU A 159 -6.96 8.57 1.91
CA LEU A 159 -7.17 7.13 2.01
C LEU A 159 -5.87 6.40 2.39
N GLY A 160 -4.72 6.87 1.90
CA GLY A 160 -3.40 6.39 2.28
C GLY A 160 -3.13 6.59 3.78
N PHE A 161 -3.48 7.77 4.31
CA PHE A 161 -3.35 8.06 5.74
C PHE A 161 -4.26 7.15 6.59
N VAL A 162 -5.55 7.06 6.25
CA VAL A 162 -6.51 6.18 6.95
C VAL A 162 -6.04 4.73 6.90
N THR A 163 -5.58 4.27 5.73
CA THR A 163 -5.01 2.93 5.56
C THR A 163 -3.85 2.71 6.51
N THR A 164 -2.91 3.66 6.59
CA THR A 164 -1.73 3.55 7.45
C THR A 164 -2.14 3.43 8.93
N MET A 165 -3.10 4.25 9.38
CA MET A 165 -3.61 4.19 10.75
C MET A 165 -4.34 2.87 11.07
N LEU A 166 -5.23 2.42 10.18
CA LEU A 166 -5.92 1.14 10.35
C LEU A 166 -4.94 -0.04 10.40
N THR A 167 -3.91 0.03 9.56
CA THR A 167 -2.84 -0.98 9.49
C THR A 167 -1.99 -1.00 10.76
N LEU A 168 -1.58 0.18 11.24
CA LEU A 168 -0.87 0.37 12.50
C LEU A 168 -1.64 -0.27 13.67
N LEU A 169 -2.94 -0.01 13.74
CA LEU A 169 -3.84 -0.50 14.79
C LEU A 169 -4.31 -1.95 14.58
N ARG A 170 -3.88 -2.61 13.49
CA ARG A 170 -4.21 -3.99 13.12
C ARG A 170 -5.69 -4.22 12.83
N PHE A 171 -6.40 -3.22 12.33
CA PHE A 171 -7.79 -3.40 11.90
C PHE A 171 -7.84 -3.98 10.51
N ARG A 172 -8.64 -5.04 10.31
CA ARG A 172 -8.78 -5.72 9.02
C ARG A 172 -9.40 -4.84 7.93
N GLU A 173 -10.15 -3.81 8.32
CA GLU A 173 -10.82 -2.88 7.42
C GLU A 173 -9.83 -2.04 6.58
N TYR A 174 -8.53 -2.03 6.93
CA TYR A 174 -7.48 -1.42 6.11
C TYR A 174 -7.43 -1.96 4.66
N ILE A 175 -7.85 -3.21 4.44
CA ILE A 175 -7.87 -3.78 3.09
C ILE A 175 -8.95 -3.13 2.22
N ILE A 176 -10.06 -2.70 2.84
CA ILE A 176 -11.17 -2.03 2.13
C ILE A 176 -10.70 -0.66 1.68
N THR A 177 -9.99 0.08 2.53
CA THR A 177 -9.45 1.39 2.18
C THR A 177 -8.39 1.30 1.09
N GLN A 178 -7.54 0.27 1.09
CA GLN A 178 -6.59 0.01 -0.01
C GLN A 178 -7.30 -0.33 -1.34
N ILE A 179 -8.34 -1.16 -1.30
CA ILE A 179 -9.13 -1.48 -2.49
C ILE A 179 -9.85 -0.23 -3.03
N ALA A 180 -10.33 0.65 -2.15
CA ALA A 180 -10.96 1.91 -2.54
C ALA A 180 -9.96 2.92 -3.14
N ALA A 181 -8.71 2.94 -2.67
CA ALA A 181 -7.67 3.82 -3.19
C ALA A 181 -7.15 3.42 -4.58
N LEU A 182 -7.25 2.14 -4.91
CA LEU A 182 -6.78 1.54 -6.17
C LEU A 182 -7.34 2.21 -7.44
N PRO A 183 -8.67 2.32 -7.64
CA PRO A 183 -9.22 2.95 -8.84
C PRO A 183 -8.86 4.44 -8.93
N LEU A 184 -8.73 5.14 -7.80
CA LEU A 184 -8.35 6.55 -7.77
C LEU A 184 -6.90 6.74 -8.22
N SER A 185 -5.97 5.94 -7.65
CA SER A 185 -4.56 5.95 -8.04
C SER A 185 -4.37 5.54 -9.50
N LEU A 186 -5.09 4.52 -9.97
CA LEU A 186 -5.06 4.10 -11.37
C LEU A 186 -5.53 5.23 -12.29
N SER A 187 -6.66 5.86 -11.97
CA SER A 187 -7.22 6.96 -12.77
C SER A 187 -6.26 8.14 -12.84
N MET A 188 -5.63 8.50 -11.73
CA MET A 188 -4.62 9.56 -11.67
C MET A 188 -3.44 9.27 -12.60
N HIS A 189 -2.81 8.10 -12.50
CA HIS A 189 -1.65 7.77 -13.34
C HIS A 189 -2.00 7.65 -14.83
N VAL A 190 -3.20 7.14 -15.16
CA VAL A 190 -3.70 7.10 -16.54
C VAL A 190 -3.89 8.52 -17.08
N MET A 191 -4.44 9.45 -16.30
CA MET A 191 -4.61 10.83 -16.77
C MET A 191 -3.28 11.54 -16.99
N ILE A 192 -2.30 11.37 -16.09
CA ILE A 192 -0.97 11.97 -16.28
C ILE A 192 -0.27 11.38 -17.51
N MET A 193 -0.49 10.09 -17.80
CA MET A 193 -0.01 9.44 -19.03
C MET A 193 -0.64 10.05 -20.29
N VAL A 194 -1.97 10.20 -20.32
CA VAL A 194 -2.70 10.84 -21.43
C VAL A 194 -2.33 12.32 -21.58
N GLY A 195 -2.01 12.99 -20.48
CA GLY A 195 -1.51 14.37 -20.44
C GLY A 195 -0.10 14.57 -21.00
N GLY A 196 0.56 13.53 -21.51
CA GLY A 196 1.82 13.61 -22.24
C GLY A 196 3.04 13.00 -21.54
N ASN A 197 2.90 12.56 -20.29
CA ASN A 197 4.00 11.92 -19.55
C ASN A 197 3.88 10.39 -19.57
N MET A 198 4.28 9.80 -20.71
CA MET A 198 4.19 8.37 -20.98
C MET A 198 5.00 7.50 -20.01
N ALA A 199 6.02 8.06 -19.34
CA ALA A 199 6.78 7.34 -18.31
C ALA A 199 5.91 6.87 -17.14
N ASN A 200 4.73 7.47 -16.92
CA ASN A 200 3.80 7.03 -15.88
C ASN A 200 3.19 5.63 -16.10
N ILE A 201 3.37 5.03 -17.28
CA ILE A 201 2.94 3.65 -17.56
C ILE A 201 3.54 2.65 -16.56
N THR A 202 4.72 2.92 -16.01
CA THR A 202 5.35 2.07 -14.99
C THR A 202 4.51 2.00 -13.71
N TYR A 203 3.91 3.11 -13.30
CA TYR A 203 2.98 3.17 -12.17
C TYR A 203 1.65 2.50 -12.48
N VAL A 204 1.15 2.59 -13.72
CA VAL A 204 -0.07 1.87 -14.15
C VAL A 204 0.13 0.36 -14.06
N ILE A 205 1.26 -0.15 -14.57
CA ILE A 205 1.63 -1.56 -14.48
C ILE A 205 1.76 -2.01 -13.02
N TYR A 206 2.40 -1.20 -12.18
CA TYR A 206 2.50 -1.47 -10.74
C TYR A 206 1.13 -1.51 -10.06
N THR A 207 0.22 -0.58 -10.37
CA THR A 207 -1.12 -0.54 -9.79
C THR A 207 -1.95 -1.78 -10.17
N ALA A 208 -1.80 -2.29 -11.40
CA ALA A 208 -2.42 -3.56 -11.78
C ALA A 208 -1.90 -4.75 -10.95
N TYR A 209 -0.58 -4.80 -10.70
CA TYR A 209 0.01 -5.80 -9.79
C TYR A 209 -0.52 -5.68 -8.35
N CYS A 210 -0.66 -4.44 -7.85
CA CYS A 210 -1.24 -4.17 -6.54
C CYS A 210 -2.67 -4.70 -6.42
N ALA A 211 -3.50 -4.57 -7.45
CA ALA A 211 -4.87 -5.10 -7.47
C ALA A 211 -4.91 -6.61 -7.23
N VAL A 212 -4.04 -7.37 -7.92
CA VAL A 212 -3.95 -8.83 -7.76
C VAL A 212 -3.46 -9.19 -6.35
N CYS A 213 -2.44 -8.49 -5.85
CA CYS A 213 -1.91 -8.68 -4.49
C CYS A 213 -2.97 -8.40 -3.41
N LEU A 214 -3.75 -7.34 -3.57
CA LEU A 214 -4.79 -6.94 -2.62
C LEU A 214 -5.98 -7.90 -2.63
N ALA A 215 -6.38 -8.39 -3.80
CA ALA A 215 -7.41 -9.44 -3.89
C ALA A 215 -6.98 -10.69 -3.11
N MET A 216 -5.72 -11.12 -3.25
CA MET A 216 -5.19 -12.24 -2.47
C MET A 216 -5.08 -11.95 -0.97
N ALA A 217 -4.67 -10.75 -0.58
CA ALA A 217 -4.66 -10.32 0.82
C ALA A 217 -6.07 -10.42 1.42
N ALA A 218 -7.07 -9.90 0.72
CA ALA A 218 -8.48 -9.93 1.15
C ALA A 218 -8.97 -11.38 1.38
N VAL A 219 -8.68 -12.31 0.46
CA VAL A 219 -9.02 -13.73 0.60
C VAL A 219 -8.34 -14.35 1.84
N ARG A 220 -7.07 -14.03 2.10
CA ARG A 220 -6.36 -14.56 3.27
C ARG A 220 -6.90 -14.00 4.58
N ILE A 221 -7.19 -12.71 4.64
CA ILE A 221 -7.80 -12.05 5.80
C ILE A 221 -9.19 -12.64 6.08
N ALA A 222 -9.99 -12.90 5.04
CA ALA A 222 -11.28 -13.56 5.17
C ALA A 222 -11.17 -14.98 5.74
N LYS A 223 -10.20 -15.78 5.26
CA LYS A 223 -9.93 -17.13 5.79
C LYS A 223 -9.51 -17.10 7.27
N GLN A 224 -8.64 -16.17 7.66
CA GLN A 224 -8.21 -16.00 9.06
C GLN A 224 -9.36 -15.60 9.99
N THR A 225 -10.21 -14.69 9.52
CA THR A 225 -11.40 -14.26 10.27
C THR A 225 -12.32 -15.44 10.54
N ARG A 226 -12.59 -16.29 9.53
CA ARG A 226 -13.43 -17.49 9.68
C ARG A 226 -12.84 -18.44 10.71
N LYS A 227 -11.54 -18.75 10.62
CA LYS A 227 -10.86 -19.66 11.54
C LYS A 227 -10.94 -19.18 12.99
N THR A 228 -10.67 -17.89 13.23
CA THR A 228 -10.73 -17.29 14.58
C THR A 228 -12.15 -17.36 15.17
N ARG A 229 -13.18 -17.19 14.33
CA ARG A 229 -14.58 -17.31 14.76
C ARG A 229 -14.95 -18.74 15.14
N THR A 230 -14.48 -19.73 14.38
CA THR A 230 -14.72 -21.16 14.68
C THR A 230 -14.03 -21.60 15.97
N GLU A 231 -12.78 -21.17 16.21
CA GLU A 231 -12.04 -21.46 17.45
C GLU A 231 -12.77 -20.90 18.67
N ASN A 232 -13.19 -19.63 18.64
CA ASN A 232 -13.95 -19.00 19.73
C ASN A 232 -15.29 -19.70 20.01
N ASN A 233 -16.03 -20.10 18.97
CA ASN A 233 -17.29 -20.83 19.14
C ASN A 233 -17.07 -22.22 19.76
N THR A 234 -15.94 -22.87 19.46
CA THR A 234 -15.64 -24.21 20.00
C THR A 234 -15.21 -24.13 21.47
N GLU A 235 -14.52 -23.07 21.88
CA GLU A 235 -14.20 -22.81 23.29
C GLU A 235 -15.47 -22.50 24.11
N GLN A 236 -16.44 -21.76 23.56
CA GLN A 236 -17.71 -21.48 24.25
C GLN A 236 -18.62 -22.70 24.40
N ILE A 237 -18.49 -23.74 23.57
CA ILE A 237 -19.27 -24.99 23.68
C ILE A 237 -18.64 -25.95 24.73
N LYS A 238 -17.38 -25.73 25.11
CA LYS A 238 -16.65 -26.58 26.08
C LYS A 238 -16.73 -26.06 27.53
N VAL A 239 -17.41 -24.95 27.76
CA VAL A 239 -17.68 -24.35 29.09
C VAL A 239 -19.14 -24.59 29.41
#